data_AF-A0A9E4BLS2-F1
#
_entry.id   AF-A0A9E4BLS2-F1
#
_cell.length_a   1.000
_cell.length_b   1.000
_cell.length_c   1.000
_cell.angle_alpha   90.00
_cell.angle_beta   90.00
_cell.angle_gamma   90.00
#
_symmetry.space_group_name_H-M   'P 1'
#
loop_
_entity.id
_entity.type
_entity.pdbx_description
1 polymer ?
#
loop_
_entity_poly.entity_id
_entity_poly.type
_entity_poly.pdbx_seq_one_letter_code
_entity_poly.pdbx_strand_id
1 'polypeptide(L)'
;MIWNYLTVGFRNLRRHAFYSLLNILGLAVGIACMLLAVLYVGYQFRFDQHHEKSDRIYRVIRKIKDVSGERYDLGTKPVAPHLRDKFPEVEAVTRMLVREMWASNEDRGFNTRVCITDAKMFDVFTLPMVVGD
;
A
#
# COMPACT_ATOMS: atom_id res chain seq x y z
N MET A 1 -31.70 -38.88 -0.37
CA MET A 1 -32.25 -38.13 -1.53
C MET A 1 -31.24 -37.17 -2.15
N ILE A 2 -30.54 -36.31 -1.39
CA ILE A 2 -29.49 -35.38 -1.90
C ILE A 2 -28.43 -36.07 -2.77
N TRP A 3 -27.96 -37.25 -2.35
CA TRP A 3 -27.02 -38.05 -3.13
C TRP A 3 -27.51 -38.37 -4.54
N ASN A 4 -28.79 -38.70 -4.69
CA ASN A 4 -29.36 -39.03 -6.00
C ASN A 4 -29.43 -37.78 -6.90
N TYR A 5 -29.75 -36.60 -6.34
CA TYR A 5 -29.73 -35.34 -7.08
C TYR A 5 -28.32 -34.94 -7.54
N LEU A 6 -27.31 -35.13 -6.69
CA LEU A 6 -25.91 -34.89 -7.04
C LEU A 6 -25.44 -35.84 -8.15
N THR A 7 -25.78 -37.13 -8.07
CA THR A 7 -25.44 -38.12 -9.10
C THR A 7 -26.09 -37.80 -10.45
N VAL A 8 -27.37 -37.42 -10.44
CA VAL A 8 -28.10 -37.02 -11.66
C VAL A 8 -27.52 -35.73 -12.25
N GLY A 9 -27.21 -34.74 -11.42
CA GLY A 9 -26.58 -33.49 -11.85
C GLY A 9 -25.21 -33.71 -12.51
N PHE A 10 -24.35 -34.54 -11.91
CA PHE A 10 -23.04 -34.85 -12.48
C PHE A 10 -23.12 -35.62 -13.80
N ARG A 11 -24.12 -36.53 -13.93
CA ARG A 11 -24.37 -37.24 -15.19
C ARG A 11 -24.82 -36.29 -16.29
N ASN A 12 -25.61 -35.27 -15.94
CA ASN A 12 -26.05 -34.25 -16.89
C ASN A 12 -24.89 -33.34 -17.35
N LEU A 13 -24.02 -32.94 -16.41
CA LEU A 13 -22.79 -32.19 -16.71
C LEU A 13 -21.88 -32.95 -17.67
N ARG A 14 -21.68 -34.27 -17.48
CA ARG A 14 -20.90 -35.10 -18.41
C ARG A 14 -21.58 -35.27 -19.78
N ARG A 15 -22.90 -35.38 -19.82
CA ARG A 15 -23.66 -35.51 -21.08
C ARG A 15 -23.58 -34.26 -21.96
N HIS A 16 -23.51 -33.08 -21.34
CA HIS A 16 -23.36 -31.78 -22.02
C HIS A 16 -22.01 -31.12 -21.70
N ALA A 17 -20.91 -31.87 -21.83
CA ALA A 17 -19.59 -31.49 -21.33
C ALA A 17 -19.06 -30.16 -21.91
N PHE A 18 -19.19 -29.92 -23.22
CA PHE A 18 -18.68 -28.69 -23.85
C PHE A 18 -19.39 -27.43 -23.34
N TYR A 19 -20.72 -27.44 -23.32
CA TYR A 19 -21.52 -26.31 -22.82
C TYR A 19 -21.32 -26.08 -21.32
N SER A 20 -21.25 -27.17 -20.55
CA SER A 20 -20.98 -27.11 -19.11
C SER A 20 -19.58 -26.53 -18.83
N LEU A 21 -18.57 -26.91 -19.62
CA LEU A 21 -17.21 -26.40 -19.49
C LEU A 21 -17.16 -24.89 -19.75
N LEU A 22 -17.79 -24.40 -20.82
CA LEU A 22 -17.83 -22.97 -21.13
C LEU A 22 -18.47 -22.16 -20.00
N ASN A 23 -19.60 -22.61 -19.47
CA ASN A 23 -20.28 -21.92 -18.36
C ASN A 23 -19.47 -21.95 -17.07
N ILE A 24 -18.88 -23.10 -16.73
CA ILE A 24 -18.06 -23.23 -15.51
C ILE A 24 -16.80 -22.36 -15.63
N LEU A 25 -16.12 -22.34 -16.78
CA LEU A 25 -14.94 -21.52 -16.99
C LEU A 25 -15.27 -20.03 -16.95
N GLY A 26 -16.35 -19.60 -17.62
CA GLY A 26 -16.78 -18.21 -17.58
C GLY A 26 -17.10 -17.73 -16.16
N LEU A 27 -17.83 -18.56 -15.40
CA LEU A 27 -18.12 -18.28 -13.99
C LEU A 27 -16.85 -18.28 -13.13
N ALA A 28 -15.96 -19.26 -13.31
CA ALA A 28 -14.72 -19.37 -12.55
C ALA A 28 -13.81 -18.16 -12.77
N VAL A 29 -13.65 -17.71 -14.03
CA VAL A 29 -12.89 -16.52 -14.37
C VAL A 29 -13.54 -15.27 -13.76
N GLY A 30 -14.86 -15.13 -13.86
CA GLY A 30 -15.57 -14.00 -13.25
C GLY A 30 -15.38 -13.91 -11.73
N ILE A 31 -15.50 -15.04 -11.03
CA ILE A 31 -15.27 -15.13 -9.59
C ILE A 31 -13.80 -14.83 -9.25
N ALA A 32 -12.85 -15.39 -10.01
CA ALA A 32 -11.43 -15.16 -9.80
C ALA A 32 -11.07 -13.67 -9.95
N CYS A 33 -11.54 -13.02 -11.00
CA CYS A 33 -11.34 -11.59 -11.22
C CYS A 33 -11.91 -10.75 -10.06
N MET A 34 -13.12 -11.07 -9.60
CA MET A 34 -13.74 -10.37 -8.46
C MET A 34 -12.94 -10.57 -7.16
N LEU A 35 -12.52 -11.80 -6.88
CA LEU A 35 -11.70 -12.10 -5.68
C LEU A 35 -10.37 -11.35 -5.71
N LEU A 36 -9.68 -11.34 -6.86
CA LEU A 36 -8.44 -10.59 -7.02
C LEU A 36 -8.64 -9.09 -6.81
N ALA A 37 -9.74 -8.53 -7.34
CA ALA A 37 -10.07 -7.12 -7.14
C ALA A 37 -10.32 -6.80 -5.66
N VAL A 38 -11.10 -7.62 -4.95
CA VAL A 38 -11.37 -7.45 -3.52
C VAL A 38 -10.09 -7.58 -2.69
N LEU A 39 -9.25 -8.56 -2.98
CA LEU A 39 -7.96 -8.74 -2.31
C LEU A 39 -7.03 -7.56 -2.55
N TYR A 40 -6.98 -7.05 -3.78
CA TYR A 40 -6.17 -5.88 -4.13
C TYR A 40 -6.65 -4.63 -3.39
N VAL A 41 -7.95 -4.35 -3.39
CA VAL A 41 -8.53 -3.22 -2.66
C VAL A 41 -8.27 -3.36 -1.16
N GLY A 42 -8.50 -4.54 -0.58
CA GLY A 42 -8.22 -4.81 0.82
C GLY A 42 -6.74 -4.63 1.19
N TYR A 43 -5.83 -5.01 0.29
CA TYR A 43 -4.40 -4.77 0.43
C TYR A 43 -4.08 -3.28 0.47
N GLN A 44 -4.65 -2.48 -0.46
CA GLN A 44 -4.43 -1.03 -0.50
C GLN A 44 -4.87 -0.33 0.81
N PHE A 45 -6.00 -0.74 1.40
CA PHE A 45 -6.45 -0.17 2.67
C PHE A 45 -5.54 -0.52 3.87
N ARG A 46 -4.85 -1.66 3.81
CA ARG A 46 -3.97 -2.15 4.89
C ARG A 46 -2.51 -1.75 4.71
N PHE A 47 -2.16 -1.20 3.54
CA PHE A 47 -0.77 -0.92 3.17
C PHE A 47 -0.05 -0.06 4.22
N ASP A 48 -0.69 1.00 4.71
CA ASP A 48 -0.09 1.91 5.72
C ASP A 48 -0.42 1.52 7.18
N GLN A 49 -1.21 0.45 7.41
CA GLN A 49 -1.68 0.05 8.75
C GLN A 49 -0.68 -0.81 9.54
N HIS A 50 0.53 -1.01 9.02
CA HIS A 50 1.55 -1.83 9.71
C HIS A 50 2.29 -1.06 10.83
N HIS A 51 2.07 0.25 10.96
CA HIS A 51 2.65 1.05 12.04
C HIS A 51 1.75 1.01 13.28
N GLU A 52 2.34 0.88 14.47
CA GLU A 52 1.60 0.82 15.75
C GLU A 52 0.72 2.05 15.99
N LYS A 53 1.10 3.20 15.41
CA LYS A 53 0.41 4.49 15.53
C LYS A 53 -0.29 4.89 14.22
N SER A 54 -0.62 3.93 13.33
CA SER A 54 -1.10 4.23 11.98
C SER A 54 -2.35 5.11 11.93
N ASP A 55 -3.19 5.06 12.97
CA ASP A 55 -4.42 5.83 13.13
C ASP A 55 -4.19 7.33 13.38
N ARG A 56 -2.99 7.70 13.86
CA ARG A 56 -2.63 9.07 14.25
C ARG A 56 -1.41 9.64 13.51
N ILE A 57 -0.95 8.96 12.46
CA ILE A 57 0.12 9.45 11.58
C ILE A 57 -0.51 10.20 10.41
N TYR A 58 -0.12 11.45 10.24
CA TYR A 58 -0.60 12.30 9.15
C TYR A 58 0.54 12.83 8.30
N ARG A 59 0.33 12.87 6.98
CA ARG A 59 1.29 13.44 6.03
C ARG A 59 0.82 14.82 5.59
N VAL A 60 1.63 15.83 5.89
CA VAL A 60 1.38 17.19 5.41
C VAL A 60 1.83 17.34 3.96
N ILE A 61 0.90 17.68 3.10
CA ILE A 61 1.12 17.92 1.68
C ILE A 61 0.76 19.36 1.32
N ARG A 62 1.46 19.92 0.34
CA ARG A 62 1.15 21.23 -0.20
C ARG A 62 0.27 21.06 -1.43
N LYS A 63 -0.93 21.63 -1.42
CA LYS A 63 -1.73 21.80 -2.64
C LYS A 63 -1.29 23.07 -3.36
N ILE A 64 -0.87 22.94 -4.61
CA ILE A 64 -0.47 24.04 -5.49
C ILE A 64 -1.52 24.13 -6.60
N LYS A 65 -2.07 25.32 -6.80
CA LYS A 65 -2.97 25.62 -7.91
C LYS A 65 -2.31 26.65 -8.79
N ASP A 66 -2.04 26.28 -10.04
CA ASP A 66 -1.45 27.16 -11.04
C ASP A 66 -2.28 27.11 -12.34
N VAL A 67 -1.82 27.84 -13.37
CA VAL A 67 -2.51 27.93 -14.66
C VAL A 67 -2.58 26.57 -15.37
N SER A 68 -1.72 25.62 -14.99
CA SER A 68 -1.65 24.27 -15.55
C SER A 68 -2.49 23.26 -14.76
N GLY A 69 -3.09 23.65 -13.63
CA GLY A 69 -4.04 22.83 -12.87
C GLY A 69 -3.72 22.77 -11.37
N GLU A 70 -4.29 21.74 -10.72
CA GLU A 70 -4.04 21.47 -9.30
C GLU A 70 -3.03 20.33 -9.16
N ARG A 71 -1.96 20.55 -8.40
CA ARG A 71 -0.96 19.53 -8.07
C ARG A 71 -0.69 19.47 -6.57
N TYR A 72 -0.35 18.28 -6.09
CA TYR A 72 0.08 18.06 -4.71
C TYR A 72 1.59 17.85 -4.67
N ASP A 73 2.25 18.56 -3.76
CA ASP A 73 3.70 18.52 -3.57
C ASP A 73 4.03 18.23 -2.10
N LEU A 74 5.31 17.97 -1.83
CA LEU A 74 5.84 17.84 -0.48
C LEU A 74 5.52 19.10 0.35
N GLY A 75 5.25 18.90 1.65
CA GLY A 75 5.12 20.00 2.59
C GLY A 75 6.33 20.92 2.54
N THR A 76 6.12 22.23 2.71
CA THR A 76 7.23 23.18 2.65
C THR A 76 8.18 22.96 3.85
N LYS A 77 9.48 23.19 3.64
CA LYS A 77 10.52 22.97 4.65
C LYS A 77 10.24 23.58 6.05
N PRO A 78 9.64 24.78 6.21
CA PRO A 78 9.41 25.36 7.53
C PRO A 78 8.17 24.80 8.27
N VAL A 79 7.39 23.91 7.66
CA VAL A 79 6.18 23.35 8.29
C VAL A 79 6.53 22.55 9.54
N ALA A 80 7.55 21.69 9.47
CA ALA A 80 7.91 20.83 10.59
C ALA A 80 8.26 21.59 11.89
N PRO A 81 9.12 22.62 11.90
CA PRO A 81 9.37 23.39 13.11
C PRO A 81 8.14 24.18 13.57
N HIS A 82 7.36 24.76 12.65
CA HIS A 82 6.13 25.47 13.03
C HIS A 82 5.09 24.56 13.71
N LEU A 83 4.95 23.32 13.24
CA LEU A 83 4.05 22.35 13.87
C LEU A 83 4.49 22.04 15.30
N ARG A 84 5.79 21.83 15.53
CA ARG A 84 6.33 21.59 16.88
C ARG A 84 6.15 22.79 17.81
N ASP A 85 6.36 24.00 17.31
CA ASP A 85 6.36 25.21 18.15
C ASP A 85 4.96 25.75 18.47
N LYS A 86 3.98 25.53 17.57
CA LYS A 86 2.64 26.14 17.67
C LYS A 86 1.53 25.17 18.06
N PHE A 87 1.76 23.85 17.92
CA PHE A 87 0.72 22.84 18.14
C PHE A 87 1.23 21.78 19.14
N PRO A 88 1.00 21.97 20.45
CA PRO A 88 1.46 21.04 21.48
C PRO A 88 0.86 19.63 21.36
N GLU A 89 -0.26 19.47 20.65
CA GLU A 89 -0.86 18.18 20.32
C GLU A 89 -0.03 17.33 19.35
N VAL A 90 0.94 17.94 18.66
CA VAL A 90 1.84 17.22 17.74
C VAL A 90 3.03 16.67 18.51
N GLU A 91 2.94 15.40 18.91
CA GLU A 91 3.97 14.73 19.72
C GLU A 91 5.32 14.58 19.00
N ALA A 92 5.31 14.32 17.70
CA ALA A 92 6.52 14.14 16.90
C ALA A 92 6.28 14.54 15.45
N VAL A 93 7.31 15.12 14.82
CA VAL A 93 7.32 15.44 13.40
C VAL A 93 8.62 14.97 12.79
N THR A 94 8.54 14.28 11.65
CA THR A 94 9.71 13.96 10.83
C THR A 94 9.51 14.45 9.41
N ARG A 95 10.58 14.90 8.77
CA ARG A 95 10.61 15.24 7.34
C ARG A 95 11.20 14.06 6.59
N MET A 96 10.70 13.80 5.39
CA MET A 96 11.21 12.73 4.54
C MET A 96 11.51 13.27 3.14
N LEU A 97 12.68 12.93 2.62
CA LEU A 97 13.08 13.24 1.26
C LEU A 97 13.64 11.98 0.62
N VAL A 98 12.91 11.42 -0.34
CA VAL A 98 13.34 10.24 -1.08
C VAL A 98 14.06 10.69 -2.35
N ARG A 99 15.28 10.19 -2.56
CA ARG A 99 16.06 10.41 -3.78
C ARG A 99 16.69 9.13 -4.27
N GLU A 100 16.85 9.01 -5.58
CA GLU A 100 17.83 8.07 -6.11
C GLU A 100 19.22 8.66 -5.92
N MET A 101 20.09 7.91 -5.28
CA MET A 101 21.47 8.30 -5.01
C MET A 101 22.40 7.14 -5.34
N TRP A 102 23.60 7.47 -5.80
CA TRP A 102 24.68 6.50 -5.91
C TRP A 102 25.17 6.14 -4.50
N ALA A 103 25.14 4.86 -4.17
CA ALA A 103 25.69 4.32 -2.93
C ALA A 103 26.80 3.33 -3.29
N SER A 104 27.88 3.34 -2.50
CA SER A 104 28.99 2.41 -2.69
C SER A 104 29.37 1.79 -1.35
N ASN A 105 29.60 0.48 -1.36
CA ASN A 105 30.30 -0.21 -0.29
C ASN A 105 31.55 -0.87 -0.89
N GLU A 106 32.72 -0.50 -0.40
CA GLU A 106 34.02 -0.87 -0.96
C GLU A 106 34.04 -0.61 -2.49
N ASP A 107 34.22 -1.66 -3.30
CA ASP A 107 34.32 -1.56 -4.76
C ASP A 107 32.98 -1.72 -5.50
N ARG A 108 31.85 -1.87 -4.78
CA ARG A 108 30.54 -2.08 -5.39
C ARG A 108 29.65 -0.85 -5.25
N GLY A 109 29.54 -0.10 -6.35
CA GLY A 109 28.62 1.02 -6.46
C GLY A 109 27.33 0.67 -7.20
N PHE A 110 26.21 1.20 -6.72
CA PHE A 110 24.89 1.03 -7.33
C PHE A 110 24.00 2.24 -7.03
N ASN A 111 23.05 2.52 -7.94
CA ASN A 111 22.00 3.49 -7.67
C ASN A 111 20.93 2.86 -6.77
N THR A 112 20.56 3.54 -5.71
CA THR A 112 19.52 3.09 -4.78
C THR A 112 18.64 4.25 -4.32
N ARG A 113 17.43 3.93 -3.91
CA ARG A 113 16.52 4.90 -3.30
C ARG A 113 16.90 5.08 -1.84
N VAL A 114 17.33 6.29 -1.51
CA VAL A 114 17.66 6.69 -0.14
C VAL A 114 16.61 7.65 0.37
N CYS A 115 16.11 7.39 1.57
CA CYS A 115 15.24 8.30 2.29
C CYS A 115 16.07 9.07 3.33
N ILE A 116 16.20 10.38 3.12
CA ILE A 116 16.80 11.30 4.08
C ILE A 116 15.70 11.74 5.03
N THR A 117 15.90 11.56 6.33
CA THR A 117 14.88 11.80 7.36
C THR A 117 15.47 12.46 8.61
N ASP A 118 14.61 12.99 9.49
CA ASP A 118 15.02 13.52 10.78
C ASP A 118 15.18 12.38 11.81
N ALA A 119 15.91 12.63 12.90
CA ALA A 119 16.13 11.65 13.99
C ALA A 119 14.82 11.10 14.61
N LYS A 120 13.73 11.87 14.52
CA LYS A 120 12.39 11.51 15.03
C LYS A 120 11.63 10.52 14.12
N MET A 121 12.25 9.98 13.07
CA MET A 121 11.64 8.99 12.18
C MET A 121 11.07 7.79 12.94
N PHE A 122 11.86 7.21 13.85
CA PHE A 122 11.50 6.02 14.62
C PHE A 122 10.44 6.29 15.70
N ASP A 123 10.27 7.55 16.14
CA ASP A 123 9.21 7.94 17.07
C ASP A 123 7.85 8.00 16.37
N VAL A 124 7.85 8.41 15.09
CA VAL A 124 6.65 8.54 14.25
C VAL A 124 6.27 7.20 13.63
N PHE A 125 7.22 6.48 13.04
CA PHE A 125 6.98 5.26 12.30
C PHE A 125 7.56 4.04 13.03
N THR A 126 6.76 2.98 13.17
CA THR A 126 7.25 1.69 13.66
C THR A 126 8.15 1.04 12.62
N LEU A 127 9.47 1.19 12.81
CA LEU A 127 10.52 0.62 11.97
C LEU A 127 11.49 -0.15 12.89
N PRO A 128 11.34 -1.47 13.03
CA PRO A 128 12.22 -2.25 13.90
C PRO A 128 13.64 -2.25 13.34
N MET A 129 14.58 -1.70 14.12
CA MET A 129 15.99 -1.68 13.75
C MET A 129 16.58 -3.07 13.95
N VAL A 130 17.19 -3.63 12.90
CA VAL A 130 17.80 -4.96 12.95
C VAL A 130 19.23 -4.89 13.51
N VAL A 131 19.97 -3.84 13.15
CA VAL A 131 21.35 -3.56 13.58
C VAL A 131 21.55 -2.04 13.64
N GLY A 132 22.28 -1.57 14.65
CA GLY A 132 22.56 -0.15 14.89
C GLY A 132 21.95 0.36 16.18
N ASP A 133 22.10 1.67 16.40
CA ASP A 133 21.48 2.44 17.48
C ASP A 133 20.57 3.54 16.91
#